data_AF-A0A087Y739-F1
#
_entry.id   AF-A0A087Y739-F1
#
_cell.length_a   1.000
_cell.length_b   1.000
_cell.length_c   1.000
_cell.angle_alpha   90.00
_cell.angle_beta   90.00
_cell.angle_gamma   90.00
#
_symmetry.space_group_name_H-M   'P 1'
#
loop_
_entity.id
_entity.type
_entity.pdbx_description
1 polymer ?
#
loop_
_entity_poly.entity_id
_entity_poly.type
_entity_poly.pdbx_seq_one_letter_code
_entity_poly.pdbx_strand_id
1 'polypeptide(L)'
;MDLTSHSKMTSEGDDGRPVPPTSLPLEGVPSQRKKLSAPRISLSLDHSEDDLGETPDDLDINVDELDTPDEGDYLDYTDHEMDWEDPGAATKSGTSDSYNTIPTYSAEEERRDVKLWRTVVIGEQEHRINMKVIEPYMKVISHGGYYGSGVNAIIVFAACFLPDSDREDYHDIMENLFLYVISTLELMVAEDYMIVYLNGATPHRRMPGLGWLKKCYQMIDRRLRKNLKSFIIVHPSWFIRTVLAITKPFISAKFSSKIKYVSSLDELRELIPMDSIQIPECIIKLDKELKEAAENSKINSFLQGTEPTAVSRPDRKDQAGASSS
;
A
#
# COMPACT_ATOMS: atom_id res chain seq x y z
N MET A 1 -59.36 -24.27 29.65
CA MET A 1 -60.06 -23.05 29.23
C MET A 1 -58.97 -22.12 28.73
N ASP A 2 -58.51 -22.33 27.49
CA ASP A 2 -59.02 -21.66 26.28
C ASP A 2 -58.67 -20.17 26.30
N LEU A 3 -58.04 -19.52 25.32
CA LEU A 3 -57.85 -19.79 23.90
C LEU A 3 -56.68 -18.92 23.38
N THR A 4 -55.99 -19.43 22.37
CA THR A 4 -55.17 -18.71 21.39
C THR A 4 -56.00 -17.73 20.56
N SER A 5 -55.45 -16.56 20.21
CA SER A 5 -55.75 -15.90 18.93
C SER A 5 -54.66 -14.89 18.51
N HIS A 6 -53.88 -15.31 17.51
CA HIS A 6 -53.07 -14.46 16.64
C HIS A 6 -53.96 -13.44 15.90
N SER A 7 -53.53 -12.18 15.84
CA SER A 7 -54.00 -11.22 14.82
C SER A 7 -52.95 -11.12 13.72
N LYS A 8 -53.33 -11.53 12.52
CA LYS A 8 -52.54 -11.56 11.29
C LYS A 8 -52.84 -10.27 10.51
N MET A 9 -51.78 -9.52 10.20
CA MET A 9 -51.81 -8.33 9.35
C MET A 9 -52.30 -8.66 7.94
N THR A 10 -53.05 -7.70 7.41
CA THR A 10 -53.70 -7.67 6.10
C THR A 10 -52.71 -7.54 4.94
N SER A 11 -53.19 -8.04 3.81
CA SER A 11 -52.56 -8.18 2.50
C SER A 11 -52.73 -6.93 1.63
N GLU A 12 -51.89 -6.88 0.58
CA GLU A 12 -52.04 -6.24 -0.75
C GLU A 12 -51.34 -4.91 -1.02
N GLY A 13 -50.49 -4.97 -2.04
CA GLY A 13 -49.68 -3.89 -2.63
C GLY A 13 -48.63 -4.45 -3.61
N ASP A 14 -49.09 -5.19 -4.63
CA ASP A 14 -48.40 -5.47 -5.90
C ASP A 14 -48.24 -4.12 -6.65
N ASP A 15 -47.19 -3.78 -7.41
CA ASP A 15 -46.73 -4.45 -8.63
C ASP A 15 -45.48 -3.70 -9.17
N GLY A 16 -44.61 -4.37 -9.93
CA GLY A 16 -43.69 -3.67 -10.85
C GLY A 16 -42.22 -4.06 -10.97
N ARG A 17 -41.77 -5.30 -10.63
CA ARG A 17 -40.40 -5.73 -11.00
C ARG A 17 -40.37 -7.13 -11.60
N PRO A 18 -39.87 -7.32 -12.84
CA PRO A 18 -39.83 -8.64 -13.46
C PRO A 18 -38.81 -9.54 -12.75
N VAL A 19 -39.26 -10.74 -12.40
CA VAL A 19 -38.45 -11.80 -11.77
C VAL A 19 -37.50 -12.41 -12.81
N PRO A 20 -36.23 -12.68 -12.47
CA PRO A 20 -35.29 -13.28 -13.41
C PRO A 20 -35.67 -14.75 -13.72
N PRO A 21 -35.55 -15.20 -15.00
CA PRO A 21 -35.90 -16.56 -15.36
C PRO A 21 -34.92 -17.54 -14.72
N THR A 22 -35.48 -18.46 -13.95
CA THR A 22 -34.76 -19.60 -13.35
C THR A 22 -35.03 -20.81 -14.25
N SER A 23 -33.96 -21.41 -14.78
CA SER A 23 -33.88 -22.60 -15.66
C SER A 23 -33.84 -22.38 -17.19
N LEU A 24 -32.86 -23.06 -17.81
CA LEU A 24 -32.58 -23.16 -19.25
C LEU A 24 -33.16 -24.47 -19.79
N PRO A 25 -34.02 -24.46 -20.82
CA PRO A 25 -34.42 -25.69 -21.50
C PRO A 25 -33.40 -26.04 -22.60
N LEU A 26 -32.76 -27.21 -22.45
CA LEU A 26 -31.91 -27.82 -23.47
C LEU A 26 -32.78 -28.69 -24.37
N GLU A 27 -33.29 -28.14 -25.48
CA GLU A 27 -33.75 -28.94 -26.60
C GLU A 27 -33.59 -28.16 -27.91
N GLY A 28 -32.96 -28.82 -28.90
CA GLY A 28 -32.37 -28.19 -30.07
C GLY A 28 -33.39 -27.76 -31.14
N VAL A 29 -33.30 -26.49 -31.55
CA VAL A 29 -33.86 -25.93 -32.78
C VAL A 29 -32.86 -24.88 -33.30
N PRO A 30 -32.57 -24.80 -34.62
CA PRO A 30 -31.47 -23.99 -35.12
C PRO A 30 -31.75 -22.49 -34.97
N SER A 31 -30.91 -21.81 -34.20
CA SER A 31 -30.99 -20.38 -33.91
C SER A 31 -30.68 -19.55 -35.16
N GLN A 32 -31.68 -18.87 -35.72
CA GLN A 32 -31.42 -17.75 -36.62
C GLN A 32 -30.69 -16.63 -35.84
N ARG A 33 -29.51 -16.24 -36.31
CA ARG A 33 -28.71 -15.13 -35.76
C ARG A 33 -29.53 -13.84 -35.80
N LYS A 34 -30.06 -13.42 -34.65
CA LYS A 34 -30.64 -12.07 -34.49
C LYS A 34 -29.51 -11.05 -34.43
N LYS A 35 -29.28 -10.33 -35.54
CA LYS A 35 -28.41 -9.15 -35.57
C LYS A 35 -29.05 -8.05 -34.70
N LEU A 36 -28.36 -7.65 -33.64
CA LEU A 36 -28.71 -6.47 -32.86
C LEU A 36 -28.11 -5.24 -33.56
N SER A 37 -28.97 -4.31 -34.00
CA SER A 37 -28.53 -3.02 -34.53
C SER A 37 -28.23 -2.05 -33.37
N ALA A 38 -27.02 -1.51 -33.31
CA ALA A 38 -26.64 -0.50 -32.34
C ALA A 38 -27.41 0.83 -32.57
N PRO A 39 -27.80 1.57 -31.52
CA PRO A 39 -28.47 2.86 -31.67
C PRO A 39 -27.51 3.92 -32.24
N ARG A 40 -28.02 4.83 -33.07
CA ARG A 40 -27.28 6.02 -33.53
C ARG A 40 -27.20 7.05 -32.40
N ILE A 41 -26.01 7.21 -31.86
CA ILE A 41 -25.64 8.30 -30.94
C ILE A 41 -25.34 9.55 -31.76
N SER A 42 -26.19 10.57 -31.64
CA SER A 42 -25.92 11.93 -32.15
C SER A 42 -25.30 12.75 -31.02
N LEU A 43 -24.00 13.02 -31.12
CA LEU A 43 -23.29 13.92 -30.22
C LEU A 43 -23.30 15.32 -30.83
N SER A 44 -24.11 16.23 -30.27
CA SER A 44 -24.00 17.66 -30.52
C SER A 44 -22.93 18.22 -29.58
N LEU A 45 -21.76 18.59 -30.13
CA LEU A 45 -20.76 19.39 -29.43
C LEU A 45 -21.30 20.80 -29.25
N ASP A 46 -21.43 21.23 -27.99
CA ASP A 46 -21.68 22.62 -27.63
C ASP A 46 -20.33 23.34 -27.53
N HIS A 47 -20.21 24.44 -28.28
CA HIS A 47 -19.06 25.33 -28.28
C HIS A 47 -19.27 26.35 -27.16
N SER A 48 -18.40 26.35 -26.15
CA SER A 48 -18.24 27.52 -25.27
C SER A 48 -16.78 27.97 -25.31
N GLU A 49 -16.60 29.15 -25.91
CA GLU A 49 -15.37 29.93 -25.99
C GLU A 49 -15.11 30.64 -24.63
N ASP A 50 -13.94 31.29 -24.54
CA ASP A 50 -13.34 32.07 -23.43
C ASP A 50 -12.28 31.29 -22.63
N ASP A 51 -11.02 31.25 -23.09
CA ASP A 51 -9.96 32.28 -22.97
C ASP A 51 -9.52 32.56 -21.53
N LEU A 52 -8.23 32.30 -21.26
CA LEU A 52 -7.27 33.19 -20.57
C LEU A 52 -6.01 32.41 -20.14
N GLY A 53 -4.90 32.70 -20.82
CA GLY A 53 -3.65 33.03 -20.10
C GLY A 53 -2.46 32.06 -20.19
N GLU A 54 -1.51 32.46 -21.04
CA GLU A 54 -0.04 32.34 -20.91
C GLU A 54 0.69 31.04 -21.31
N THR A 55 1.24 31.07 -22.53
CA THR A 55 2.45 30.35 -22.98
C THR A 55 3.70 30.97 -22.33
N PRO A 56 4.80 30.23 -22.07
CA PRO A 56 5.75 29.95 -23.17
C PRO A 56 6.49 28.60 -23.04
N ASP A 57 6.65 27.89 -24.16
CA ASP A 57 7.97 27.60 -24.72
C ASP A 57 7.84 26.68 -25.94
N ASP A 58 8.48 27.14 -27.01
CA ASP A 58 8.51 26.58 -28.34
C ASP A 58 9.21 25.21 -28.37
N LEU A 59 8.46 24.18 -28.74
CA LEU A 59 9.01 22.96 -29.34
C LEU A 59 8.36 22.80 -30.71
N ASP A 60 8.92 23.49 -31.70
CA ASP A 60 8.67 23.25 -33.11
C ASP A 60 9.21 21.86 -33.47
N ILE A 61 8.38 20.82 -33.31
CA ILE A 61 8.62 19.54 -33.96
C ILE A 61 8.18 19.73 -35.41
N ASN A 62 9.14 19.99 -36.29
CA ASN A 62 8.91 20.04 -37.72
C ASN A 62 8.54 18.62 -38.22
N VAL A 63 7.25 18.37 -38.48
CA VAL A 63 6.72 17.06 -38.94
C VAL A 63 6.90 16.87 -40.45
N ASP A 64 7.78 17.65 -41.09
CA ASP A 64 8.06 17.59 -42.53
C ASP A 64 9.46 17.04 -42.85
N GLU A 65 10.14 16.42 -41.87
CA GLU A 65 11.43 15.76 -42.05
C GLU A 65 11.41 14.34 -41.46
N LEU A 66 10.52 13.50 -41.99
CA LEU A 66 10.67 12.05 -41.93
C LEU A 66 10.77 11.54 -43.36
N ASP A 67 12.01 11.46 -43.85
CA ASP A 67 12.35 10.81 -45.10
C ASP A 67 11.80 9.36 -45.08
N THR A 68 10.83 9.10 -45.95
CA THR A 68 10.51 7.74 -46.40
C THR A 68 11.74 7.19 -47.12
N PRO A 69 12.33 6.06 -46.69
CA PRO A 69 13.35 5.40 -47.50
C PRO A 69 12.65 4.85 -48.74
N ASP A 70 12.87 5.52 -49.86
CA ASP A 70 12.71 5.02 -51.22
C ASP A 70 13.79 3.98 -51.45
N GLU A 71 13.44 2.71 -51.35
CA GLU A 71 14.21 1.62 -51.94
C GLU A 71 13.22 0.71 -52.65
N GLY A 72 13.17 0.87 -53.97
CA GLY A 72 12.47 -0.02 -54.86
C GLY A 72 13.11 -1.41 -54.84
N ASP A 73 12.29 -2.43 -54.65
CA ASP A 73 12.53 -3.73 -55.25
C ASP A 73 11.21 -4.27 -55.80
N TYR A 74 11.17 -4.30 -57.14
CA TYR A 74 10.16 -4.97 -57.94
C TYR A 74 10.22 -6.47 -57.64
N LEU A 75 9.21 -7.03 -56.98
CA LEU A 75 8.96 -8.47 -57.04
C LEU A 75 7.53 -8.75 -57.52
N ASP A 76 7.53 -9.31 -58.71
CA ASP A 76 6.46 -9.95 -59.47
C ASP A 76 5.75 -11.01 -58.62
N TYR A 77 4.52 -10.72 -58.18
CA TYR A 77 3.62 -11.71 -57.60
C TYR A 77 2.72 -12.26 -58.69
N THR A 78 3.28 -13.12 -59.53
CA THR A 78 2.51 -14.10 -60.28
C THR A 78 2.48 -15.41 -59.49
N ASP A 79 1.27 -15.76 -59.08
CA ASP A 79 0.71 -17.09 -59.30
C ASP A 79 1.44 -18.29 -58.66
N HIS A 80 1.10 -18.59 -57.41
CA HIS A 80 1.08 -19.97 -56.92
C HIS A 80 -0.14 -20.19 -56.03
N GLU A 81 -1.22 -20.56 -56.70
CA GLU A 81 -2.30 -21.43 -56.23
C GLU A 81 -1.73 -22.66 -55.46
N MET A 82 -1.70 -22.58 -54.14
CA MET A 82 -1.29 -23.70 -53.28
C MET A 82 -2.50 -24.62 -53.06
N ASP A 83 -2.54 -25.66 -53.88
CA ASP A 83 -3.45 -26.81 -53.86
C ASP A 83 -3.33 -27.58 -52.53
N TRP A 84 -4.44 -27.76 -51.80
CA TRP A 84 -4.47 -28.27 -50.41
C TRP A 84 -4.83 -29.76 -50.29
N GLU A 85 -4.56 -30.62 -51.27
CA GLU A 85 -4.84 -32.06 -51.14
C GLU A 85 -3.75 -32.96 -51.76
N ASP A 86 -2.86 -33.54 -50.94
CA ASP A 86 -2.45 -34.96 -51.07
C ASP A 86 -1.65 -35.47 -49.84
N PRO A 87 -2.07 -36.57 -49.18
CA PRO A 87 -1.31 -37.17 -48.09
C PRO A 87 -0.37 -38.29 -48.61
N GLY A 88 0.92 -38.01 -48.65
CA GLY A 88 1.95 -39.06 -48.59
C GLY A 88 3.13 -38.93 -49.54
N ALA A 89 4.22 -38.32 -49.08
CA ALA A 89 5.56 -38.63 -49.60
C ALA A 89 6.62 -38.40 -48.51
N ALA A 90 7.21 -39.51 -48.06
CA ALA A 90 8.33 -39.52 -47.14
C ALA A 90 9.61 -38.99 -47.82
N THR A 91 10.51 -38.47 -46.97
CA THR A 91 11.94 -38.21 -47.20
C THR A 91 12.31 -37.07 -48.15
N LYS A 92 12.57 -35.88 -47.57
CA LYS A 92 13.76 -35.07 -47.88
C LYS A 92 14.10 -34.14 -46.73
N SER A 93 15.36 -34.23 -46.31
CA SER A 93 16.04 -33.37 -45.35
C SER A 93 15.99 -31.90 -45.82
N GLY A 94 15.33 -31.06 -45.03
CA GLY A 94 15.37 -29.61 -45.12
C GLY A 94 15.25 -29.07 -43.70
N THR A 95 16.24 -28.30 -43.28
CA THR A 95 16.31 -27.60 -41.98
C THR A 95 15.03 -26.82 -41.72
N SER A 96 14.16 -27.38 -40.87
CA SER A 96 13.00 -26.67 -40.34
C SER A 96 13.52 -25.62 -39.38
N ASP A 97 13.43 -24.35 -39.76
CA ASP A 97 13.56 -23.24 -38.83
C ASP A 97 12.64 -23.52 -37.64
N SER A 98 13.25 -23.67 -36.47
CA SER A 98 12.52 -23.79 -35.22
C SER A 98 11.90 -22.43 -34.93
N TYR A 99 10.72 -22.19 -35.46
CA TYR A 99 9.86 -21.15 -34.92
C TYR A 99 9.74 -21.45 -33.42
N ASN A 100 10.27 -20.56 -32.58
CA ASN A 100 10.08 -20.64 -31.14
C ASN A 100 8.57 -20.55 -30.93
N THR A 101 7.93 -21.71 -30.69
CA THR A 101 6.50 -21.77 -30.46
C THR A 101 6.25 -20.96 -29.18
N ILE A 102 5.44 -19.89 -29.28
CA ILE A 102 5.03 -19.12 -28.11
C ILE A 102 4.47 -20.14 -27.10
N PRO A 103 4.98 -20.20 -25.86
CA PRO A 103 4.48 -21.14 -24.86
C PRO A 103 2.96 -21.05 -24.79
N THR A 104 2.27 -22.17 -25.07
CA THR A 104 0.82 -22.21 -25.01
C THR A 104 0.38 -22.13 -23.56
N TYR A 105 -0.05 -20.94 -23.14
CA TYR A 105 -0.57 -20.69 -21.81
C TYR A 105 -1.96 -21.32 -21.68
N SER A 106 -2.19 -22.11 -20.64
CA SER A 106 -3.53 -22.66 -20.42
C SER A 106 -4.49 -21.55 -19.95
N ALA A 107 -5.76 -21.62 -20.32
CA ALA A 107 -6.79 -20.68 -19.84
C ALA A 107 -6.96 -20.71 -18.30
N GLU A 108 -6.42 -21.72 -17.63
CA GLU A 108 -6.35 -21.80 -16.17
C GLU A 108 -5.11 -21.08 -15.62
N GLU A 109 -3.97 -21.16 -16.30
CA GLU A 109 -2.77 -20.37 -16.00
C GLU A 109 -3.03 -18.89 -16.16
N GLU A 110 -3.70 -18.49 -17.23
CA GLU A 110 -4.08 -17.08 -17.46
C GLU A 110 -5.02 -16.57 -16.37
N ARG A 111 -6.01 -17.38 -15.97
CA ARG A 111 -6.91 -17.04 -14.84
C ARG A 111 -6.17 -16.97 -13.51
N ARG A 112 -5.17 -17.82 -13.28
CA ARG A 112 -4.31 -17.76 -12.09
C ARG A 112 -3.49 -16.47 -12.11
N ASP A 113 -2.87 -16.11 -13.23
CA ASP A 113 -2.06 -14.90 -13.36
C ASP A 113 -2.86 -13.60 -13.26
N VAL A 114 -4.05 -13.54 -13.84
CA VAL A 114 -4.96 -12.39 -13.66
C VAL A 114 -5.33 -12.20 -12.19
N LYS A 115 -5.43 -13.29 -11.41
CA LYS A 115 -5.68 -13.21 -9.95
C LYS A 115 -4.45 -12.73 -9.16
N LEU A 116 -3.25 -12.88 -9.70
CA LEU A 116 -1.99 -12.50 -9.05
C LEU A 116 -1.65 -11.03 -9.24
N TRP A 117 -2.28 -10.32 -10.18
CA TRP A 117 -2.13 -8.87 -10.34
C TRP A 117 -3.38 -8.14 -9.88
N ARG A 118 -3.20 -7.09 -9.08
CA ARG A 118 -4.28 -6.21 -8.63
C ARG A 118 -4.05 -4.80 -9.15
N THR A 119 -4.96 -4.32 -9.98
CA THR A 119 -4.99 -2.91 -10.37
C THR A 119 -5.51 -2.05 -9.23
N VAL A 120 -4.82 -0.95 -8.93
CA VAL A 120 -5.21 0.06 -7.96
C VAL A 120 -5.00 1.45 -8.55
N VAL A 121 -5.81 2.42 -8.15
CA VAL A 121 -5.62 3.83 -8.51
C VAL A 121 -5.11 4.54 -7.27
N ILE A 122 -3.92 5.13 -7.34
CA ILE A 122 -3.33 5.90 -6.24
C ILE A 122 -3.16 7.33 -6.75
N GLY A 123 -3.89 8.27 -6.14
CA GLY A 123 -4.04 9.61 -6.71
C GLY A 123 -4.77 9.55 -8.05
N GLU A 124 -4.08 9.94 -9.13
CA GLU A 124 -4.61 9.97 -10.51
C GLU A 124 -3.97 8.91 -11.41
N GLN A 125 -3.06 8.09 -10.86
CA GLN A 125 -2.30 7.10 -11.62
C GLN A 125 -2.80 5.67 -11.33
N GLU A 126 -2.90 4.88 -12.40
CA GLU A 126 -3.15 3.44 -12.30
C GLU A 126 -1.84 2.69 -12.05
N HIS A 127 -1.83 1.86 -11.01
CA HIS A 127 -0.72 0.98 -10.68
C HIS A 127 -1.19 -0.47 -10.65
N ARG A 128 -0.28 -1.39 -10.99
CA ARG A 128 -0.51 -2.84 -10.92
C ARG A 128 0.38 -3.44 -9.85
N ILE A 129 -0.24 -4.13 -8.90
CA ILE A 129 0.42 -4.80 -7.78
C ILE A 129 0.49 -6.29 -8.07
N ASN A 130 1.70 -6.87 -8.04
CA ASN A 130 1.88 -8.30 -8.01
C ASN A 130 1.59 -8.84 -6.60
N MET A 131 0.40 -9.37 -6.40
CA MET A 131 -0.06 -9.97 -5.15
C MET A 131 0.76 -11.20 -4.74
N LYS A 132 1.34 -11.92 -5.71
CA LYS A 132 2.13 -13.14 -5.44
C LYS A 132 3.38 -12.84 -4.62
N VAL A 133 4.14 -11.82 -5.03
CA VAL A 133 5.44 -11.52 -4.40
C VAL A 133 5.28 -10.93 -3.00
N ILE A 134 4.13 -10.32 -2.72
CA ILE A 134 3.86 -9.67 -1.43
C ILE A 134 3.05 -10.53 -0.45
N GLU A 135 2.48 -11.65 -0.89
CA GLU A 135 1.63 -12.53 -0.05
C GLU A 135 2.22 -12.82 1.35
N PRO A 136 3.52 -13.14 1.50
CA PRO A 136 4.11 -13.40 2.82
C PRO A 136 4.16 -12.16 3.74
N TYR A 137 4.10 -10.96 3.16
CA TYR A 137 4.34 -9.69 3.82
C TYR A 137 3.07 -8.85 4.01
N MET A 138 1.92 -9.31 3.50
CA MET A 138 0.64 -8.57 3.59
C MET A 138 0.22 -8.27 5.04
N LYS A 139 0.69 -9.06 6.02
CA LYS A 139 0.47 -8.84 7.46
C LYS A 139 1.14 -7.57 8.01
N VAL A 140 1.99 -6.91 7.22
CA VAL A 140 2.63 -5.64 7.59
C VAL A 140 1.60 -4.55 7.92
N ILE A 141 0.39 -4.62 7.35
CA ILE A 141 -0.70 -3.68 7.60
C ILE A 141 -1.96 -4.42 8.06
N SER A 142 -2.62 -3.89 9.09
CA SER A 142 -3.88 -4.44 9.59
C SER A 142 -4.78 -3.34 10.17
N HIS A 143 -6.08 -3.64 10.28
CA HIS A 143 -7.05 -2.77 10.93
C HIS A 143 -7.06 -3.07 12.44
N GLY A 144 -6.75 -2.05 13.25
CA GLY A 144 -6.66 -2.12 14.72
C GLY A 144 -7.95 -1.75 15.46
N GLY A 145 -9.08 -1.65 14.75
CA GLY A 145 -10.35 -1.19 15.31
C GLY A 145 -10.60 0.30 15.07
N TYR A 146 -11.55 0.85 15.81
CA TYR A 146 -11.96 2.25 15.68
C TYR A 146 -11.71 3.01 16.99
N TYR A 147 -11.50 4.32 16.90
CA TYR A 147 -11.36 5.20 18.06
C TYR A 147 -12.41 6.31 18.09
N GLY A 148 -12.60 6.93 19.25
CA GLY A 148 -13.58 7.99 19.46
C GLY A 148 -15.01 7.45 19.39
N SER A 149 -15.85 8.05 18.55
CA SER A 149 -17.23 7.63 18.31
C SER A 149 -17.38 6.35 17.46
N GLY A 150 -16.27 5.64 17.20
CA GLY A 150 -16.29 4.39 16.43
C GLY A 150 -16.26 4.57 14.91
N VAL A 151 -16.09 5.80 14.41
CA VAL A 151 -16.05 6.10 12.97
C VAL A 151 -14.62 6.20 12.40
N ASN A 152 -13.64 6.46 13.26
CA ASN A 152 -12.28 6.76 12.84
C ASN A 152 -11.38 5.53 13.02
N ALA A 153 -10.75 5.07 11.95
CA ALA A 153 -9.96 3.84 11.96
C ALA A 153 -8.61 4.01 12.69
N ILE A 154 -8.17 2.92 13.33
CA ILE A 154 -6.79 2.74 13.78
C ILE A 154 -6.14 1.77 12.80
N ILE A 155 -5.07 2.20 12.14
CA ILE A 155 -4.31 1.38 11.21
C ILE A 155 -3.01 0.95 11.89
N VAL A 156 -2.73 -0.35 11.90
CA VAL A 156 -1.52 -0.90 12.51
C VAL A 156 -0.55 -1.27 11.41
N PHE A 157 0.66 -0.73 11.48
CA PHE A 157 1.78 -1.10 10.63
C PHE A 157 2.83 -1.84 11.46
N ALA A 158 3.03 -3.12 11.19
CA ALA A 158 3.95 -4.00 11.90
C ALA A 158 5.24 -4.22 11.10
N ALA A 159 6.26 -3.42 11.39
CA ALA A 159 7.52 -3.41 10.63
C ALA A 159 8.30 -4.73 10.70
N CYS A 160 8.03 -5.57 11.71
CA CYS A 160 8.64 -6.90 11.82
C CYS A 160 8.28 -7.84 10.66
N PHE A 161 7.19 -7.57 9.93
CA PHE A 161 6.77 -8.33 8.75
C PHE A 161 7.31 -7.77 7.44
N LEU A 162 8.20 -6.78 7.46
CA LEU A 162 8.85 -6.31 6.23
C LEU A 162 9.86 -7.34 5.69
N PRO A 163 10.07 -7.37 4.36
CA PRO A 163 11.07 -8.24 3.75
C PRO A 163 12.48 -7.89 4.23
N ASP A 164 13.36 -8.88 4.14
CA ASP A 164 14.78 -8.72 4.45
C ASP A 164 15.54 -8.19 3.22
N SER A 165 16.45 -7.22 3.39
CA SER A 165 17.20 -6.62 2.28
C SER A 165 18.19 -7.57 1.62
N ASP A 166 18.49 -8.71 2.25
CA ASP A 166 19.42 -9.71 1.72
C ASP A 166 18.84 -10.47 0.51
N ARG A 167 17.58 -10.21 0.15
CA ARG A 167 16.92 -10.83 -0.99
C ARG A 167 17.22 -10.10 -2.29
N GLU A 168 17.42 -10.86 -3.37
CA GLU A 168 17.64 -10.32 -4.71
C GLU A 168 16.41 -9.54 -5.24
N ASP A 169 15.21 -10.01 -4.91
CA ASP A 169 13.92 -9.41 -5.28
C ASP A 169 13.41 -8.36 -4.28
N TYR A 170 14.25 -7.89 -3.34
CA TYR A 170 13.84 -6.98 -2.27
C TYR A 170 13.19 -5.70 -2.80
N HIS A 171 13.77 -5.10 -3.85
CA HIS A 171 13.26 -3.84 -4.39
C HIS A 171 11.85 -4.02 -4.97
N ASP A 172 11.67 -5.05 -5.80
CA ASP A 172 10.39 -5.37 -6.44
C ASP A 172 9.31 -5.70 -5.39
N ILE A 173 9.65 -6.49 -4.37
CA ILE A 173 8.74 -6.78 -3.25
C ILE A 173 8.35 -5.49 -2.54
N MET A 174 9.31 -4.64 -2.20
CA MET A 174 9.06 -3.40 -1.46
C MET A 174 8.19 -2.42 -2.25
N GLU A 175 8.38 -2.30 -3.56
CA GLU A 175 7.53 -1.46 -4.42
C GLU A 175 6.09 -1.97 -4.45
N ASN A 176 5.89 -3.25 -4.72
CA ASN A 176 4.55 -3.86 -4.71
C ASN A 176 3.90 -3.78 -3.32
N LEU A 177 4.67 -3.99 -2.26
CA LEU A 177 4.17 -3.95 -0.89
C LEU A 177 3.77 -2.53 -0.50
N PHE A 178 4.50 -1.52 -0.96
CA PHE A 178 4.15 -0.13 -0.72
C PHE A 178 2.87 0.30 -1.43
N LEU A 179 2.71 -0.08 -2.69
CA LEU A 179 1.45 0.14 -3.43
C LEU A 179 0.28 -0.57 -2.73
N TYR A 180 0.50 -1.79 -2.23
CA TYR A 180 -0.48 -2.51 -1.43
C TYR A 180 -0.83 -1.78 -0.13
N VAL A 181 0.16 -1.27 0.58
CA VAL A 181 -0.03 -0.51 1.83
C VAL A 181 -0.83 0.76 1.59
N ILE A 182 -0.49 1.57 0.58
CA ILE A 182 -1.24 2.80 0.27
C ILE A 182 -2.66 2.46 -0.16
N SER A 183 -2.84 1.54 -1.11
CA SER A 183 -4.18 1.19 -1.61
C SER A 183 -5.07 0.62 -0.50
N THR A 184 -4.51 -0.14 0.44
CA THR A 184 -5.26 -0.63 1.61
C THR A 184 -5.58 0.52 2.56
N LEU A 185 -4.67 1.47 2.78
CA LEU A 185 -4.92 2.69 3.55
C LEU A 185 -6.07 3.52 2.97
N GLU A 186 -6.11 3.70 1.64
CA GLU A 186 -7.18 4.44 0.96
C GLU A 186 -8.55 3.79 1.17
N LEU A 187 -8.60 2.45 1.20
CA LEU A 187 -9.83 1.69 1.42
C LEU A 187 -10.30 1.69 2.88
N MET A 188 -9.36 1.69 3.83
CA MET A 188 -9.69 1.66 5.26
C MET A 188 -10.06 3.03 5.83
N VAL A 189 -9.63 4.11 5.16
CA VAL A 189 -9.74 5.48 5.69
C VAL A 189 -10.74 6.31 4.88
N ALA A 190 -11.89 6.56 5.48
CA ALA A 190 -12.86 7.54 4.98
C ALA A 190 -12.48 8.97 5.40
N GLU A 191 -12.32 9.20 6.71
CA GLU A 191 -12.06 10.51 7.31
C GLU A 191 -10.77 10.49 8.14
N ASP A 192 -10.81 10.94 9.41
CA ASP A 192 -9.68 10.98 10.32
C ASP A 192 -9.27 9.57 10.76
N TYR A 193 -7.97 9.37 10.94
CA TYR A 193 -7.44 8.06 11.34
C TYR A 193 -6.15 8.17 12.14
N MET A 194 -5.76 7.11 12.82
CA MET A 194 -4.47 7.01 13.49
C MET A 194 -3.64 5.88 12.88
N ILE A 195 -2.32 6.04 12.83
CA ILE A 195 -1.39 4.96 12.51
C ILE A 195 -0.65 4.58 13.80
N VAL A 196 -0.61 3.28 14.08
CA VAL A 196 0.27 2.65 15.07
C VAL A 196 1.38 1.94 14.31
N TYR A 197 2.59 2.49 14.36
CA TYR A 197 3.78 1.90 13.76
C TYR A 197 4.54 1.09 14.81
N LEU A 198 4.36 -0.22 14.77
CA LEU A 198 5.08 -1.16 15.62
C LEU A 198 6.47 -1.40 15.04
N ASN A 199 7.46 -0.67 15.58
CA ASN A 199 8.85 -0.78 15.16
C ASN A 199 9.60 -1.92 15.86
N GLY A 200 9.14 -2.30 17.07
CA GLY A 200 9.81 -3.25 17.94
C GLY A 200 10.30 -4.51 17.22
N ALA A 201 11.48 -4.98 17.58
CA ALA A 201 12.12 -6.19 17.08
C ALA A 201 12.40 -6.22 15.57
N THR A 202 12.38 -5.06 14.89
CA THR A 202 12.68 -4.96 13.45
C THR A 202 14.16 -4.65 13.23
N PRO A 203 14.95 -5.56 12.62
CA PRO A 203 16.33 -5.29 12.24
C PRO A 203 16.42 -4.17 11.19
N HIS A 204 17.50 -3.40 11.22
CA HIS A 204 17.72 -2.29 10.28
C HIS A 204 17.67 -2.72 8.80
N ARG A 205 18.16 -3.92 8.48
CA ARG A 205 18.13 -4.52 7.12
C ARG A 205 16.72 -4.72 6.54
N ARG A 206 15.65 -4.65 7.35
CA ARG A 206 14.26 -4.70 6.85
C ARG A 206 13.68 -3.34 6.53
N MET A 207 14.44 -2.27 6.78
CA MET A 207 13.96 -0.90 6.65
C MET A 207 14.38 -0.29 5.32
N PRO A 208 13.46 0.37 4.60
CA PRO A 208 13.80 1.06 3.38
C PRO A 208 14.71 2.27 3.68
N GLY A 209 15.53 2.63 2.69
CA GLY A 209 16.40 3.80 2.78
C GLY A 209 15.66 5.14 2.74
N LEU A 210 16.37 6.22 3.05
CA LEU A 210 15.82 7.58 3.10
C LEU A 210 15.18 8.04 1.78
N GLY A 211 15.82 7.73 0.63
CA GLY A 211 15.30 8.10 -0.68
C GLY A 211 13.95 7.43 -0.98
N TRP A 212 13.80 6.17 -0.57
CA TRP A 212 12.55 5.44 -0.69
C TRP A 212 11.48 6.03 0.24
N LEU A 213 11.81 6.34 1.49
CA LEU A 213 10.87 6.97 2.43
C LEU A 213 10.38 8.33 1.93
N LYS A 214 11.26 9.11 1.30
CA LYS A 214 10.89 10.38 0.65
C LYS A 214 9.91 10.14 -0.51
N LYS A 215 10.23 9.24 -1.44
CA LYS A 215 9.33 8.86 -2.55
C LYS A 215 7.98 8.40 -2.02
N CYS A 216 7.99 7.60 -0.96
CA CYS A 216 6.78 7.10 -0.33
C CYS A 216 5.90 8.21 0.22
N TYR A 217 6.48 9.16 0.96
CA TYR A 217 5.74 10.31 1.46
C TYR A 217 5.16 11.20 0.34
N GLN A 218 5.80 11.22 -0.83
CA GLN A 218 5.32 11.95 -2.01
C GLN A 218 4.17 11.23 -2.71
N MET A 219 4.21 9.89 -2.78
CA MET A 219 3.15 9.06 -3.39
C MET A 219 1.88 8.98 -2.54
N ILE A 220 1.97 9.17 -1.21
CA ILE A 220 0.78 9.19 -0.37
C ILE A 220 -0.08 10.42 -0.70
N ASP A 221 -1.35 10.15 -1.02
CA ASP A 221 -2.31 11.19 -1.35
C ASP A 221 -2.40 12.30 -0.28
N ARG A 222 -2.70 13.51 -0.74
CA ARG A 222 -2.81 14.69 0.13
C ARG A 222 -3.90 14.51 1.20
N ARG A 223 -5.01 13.83 0.88
CA ARG A 223 -6.12 13.52 1.79
C ARG A 223 -5.64 12.67 2.96
N LEU A 224 -4.95 11.56 2.68
CA LEU A 224 -4.42 10.67 3.72
C LEU A 224 -3.48 11.41 4.68
N ARG A 225 -2.57 12.22 4.15
CA ARG A 225 -1.64 13.02 4.99
C ARG A 225 -2.36 14.05 5.87
N LYS A 226 -3.45 14.65 5.36
CA LYS A 226 -4.26 15.63 6.11
C LYS A 226 -5.06 14.97 7.23
N ASN A 227 -5.76 13.89 6.91
CA ASN A 227 -6.69 13.19 7.81
C ASN A 227 -5.98 12.33 8.88
N LEU A 228 -4.68 12.06 8.72
CA LEU A 228 -3.92 11.42 9.77
C LEU A 228 -3.96 12.28 11.05
N LYS A 229 -4.49 11.77 12.15
CA LYS A 229 -4.57 12.49 13.42
C LYS A 229 -3.32 12.30 14.28
N SER A 230 -2.80 11.07 14.30
CA SER A 230 -1.63 10.70 15.09
C SER A 230 -0.87 9.56 14.40
N PHE A 231 0.46 9.63 14.43
CA PHE A 231 1.37 8.57 14.00
C PHE A 231 2.18 8.12 15.22
N ILE A 232 1.73 7.04 15.86
CA ILE A 232 2.29 6.54 17.12
C ILE A 232 3.34 5.47 16.80
N ILE A 233 4.60 5.73 17.14
CA ILE A 233 5.71 4.79 16.95
C ILE A 233 5.99 4.08 18.26
N VAL A 234 5.82 2.77 18.25
CA VAL A 234 6.00 1.90 19.41
C VAL A 234 7.37 1.25 19.35
N HIS A 235 8.12 1.35 20.45
CA HIS A 235 9.52 0.92 20.55
C HIS A 235 10.41 1.46 19.41
N PRO A 236 10.49 2.80 19.25
CA PRO A 236 11.35 3.40 18.23
C PRO A 236 12.82 2.99 18.42
N SER A 237 13.43 2.46 17.37
CA SER A 237 14.87 2.23 17.30
C SER A 237 15.65 3.55 17.24
N TRP A 238 16.95 3.51 17.50
CA TRP A 238 17.80 4.69 17.25
C TRP A 238 17.76 5.10 15.78
N PHE A 239 17.75 4.11 14.87
CA PHE A 239 17.67 4.34 13.43
C PHE A 239 16.42 5.15 13.03
N ILE A 240 15.21 4.74 13.46
CA ILE A 240 13.99 5.46 13.07
C ILE A 240 13.97 6.89 13.62
N ARG A 241 14.49 7.10 14.83
CA ARG A 241 14.62 8.45 15.42
C ARG A 241 15.54 9.33 14.57
N THR A 242 16.69 8.80 14.17
CA THR A 242 17.66 9.52 13.31
C THR A 242 17.07 9.81 11.94
N VAL A 243 16.43 8.82 11.31
CA VAL A 243 15.74 8.99 10.02
C VAL A 243 14.68 10.09 10.10
N LEU A 244 13.82 10.08 11.12
CA LEU A 244 12.77 11.08 11.30
C LEU A 244 13.35 12.48 11.61
N ALA A 245 14.48 12.55 12.32
CA ALA A 245 15.17 13.81 12.55
C ALA A 245 15.75 14.40 11.25
N ILE A 246 16.40 13.57 10.44
CA ILE A 246 17.01 13.97 9.15
C ILE A 246 15.94 14.31 8.11
N THR A 247 14.82 13.58 8.11
CA THR A 247 13.73 13.78 7.13
C THR A 247 12.79 14.93 7.50
N LYS A 248 12.88 15.45 8.74
CA LYS A 248 12.07 16.57 9.25
C LYS A 248 12.00 17.80 8.33
N PRO A 249 13.06 18.26 7.64
CA PRO A 249 12.99 19.40 6.72
C PRO A 249 12.11 19.15 5.49
N PHE A 250 11.93 17.89 5.10
CA PHE A 250 11.19 17.50 3.89
C PHE A 250 9.72 17.16 4.19
N ILE A 251 9.37 17.02 5.47
CA ILE A 251 8.03 16.70 5.94
C ILE A 251 7.41 17.97 6.51
N SER A 252 6.11 18.18 6.29
CA SER A 252 5.45 19.37 6.81
C SER A 252 5.53 19.42 8.34
N ALA A 253 5.66 20.63 8.92
CA ALA A 253 5.64 20.83 10.37
C ALA A 253 4.37 20.24 11.01
N LYS A 254 3.23 20.36 10.31
CA LYS A 254 1.93 19.78 10.71
C LYS A 254 1.95 18.25 10.76
N PHE A 255 2.71 17.59 9.87
CA PHE A 255 2.85 16.14 9.94
C PHE A 255 3.81 15.74 11.05
N SER A 256 4.94 16.44 11.17
CA SER A 256 5.91 16.19 12.24
C SER A 256 5.27 16.29 13.64
N SER A 257 4.32 17.22 13.85
CA SER A 257 3.57 17.33 15.11
C SER A 257 2.59 16.18 15.40
N LYS A 258 2.29 15.33 14.40
CA LYS A 258 1.44 14.14 14.56
C LYS A 258 2.24 12.94 15.07
N ILE A 259 3.57 12.97 14.99
CA ILE A 259 4.44 11.85 15.37
C ILE A 259 4.56 11.82 16.90
N LYS A 260 4.21 10.68 17.49
CA LYS A 260 4.36 10.39 18.92
C LYS A 260 5.22 9.15 19.09
N TYR A 261 6.12 9.17 20.06
CA TYR A 261 6.94 8.02 20.42
C TYR A 261 6.42 7.42 21.73
N VAL A 262 6.20 6.12 21.75
CA VAL A 262 5.88 5.37 22.98
C VAL A 262 6.90 4.27 23.21
N SER A 263 7.32 4.12 24.45
CA SER A 263 8.41 3.23 24.85
C SER A 263 7.95 1.83 25.26
N SER A 264 6.64 1.67 25.50
CA SER A 264 6.02 0.41 25.94
C SER A 264 4.61 0.21 25.35
N LEU A 265 4.13 -1.02 25.42
CA LEU A 265 2.73 -1.35 25.08
C LEU A 265 1.72 -0.79 26.10
N ASP A 266 2.14 -0.54 27.34
CA ASP A 266 1.26 0.07 28.36
C ASP A 266 0.99 1.54 28.03
N GLU A 267 2.02 2.29 27.63
CA GLU A 267 1.85 3.67 27.14
C GLU A 267 0.94 3.72 25.90
N LEU A 268 1.02 2.72 25.01
CA LEU A 268 0.12 2.64 23.86
C LEU A 268 -1.35 2.44 24.30
N ARG A 269 -1.58 1.58 25.28
CA ARG A 269 -2.92 1.29 25.84
C ARG A 269 -3.59 2.52 26.44
N GLU A 270 -2.82 3.46 26.98
CA GLU A 270 -3.35 4.72 27.49
C GLU A 270 -3.82 5.67 26.38
N LEU A 271 -3.29 5.51 25.16
CA LEU A 271 -3.58 6.39 24.03
C LEU A 271 -4.73 5.90 23.15
N ILE A 272 -4.91 4.58 23.02
CA ILE A 272 -5.89 3.98 22.10
C ILE A 272 -6.53 2.70 22.66
N PRO A 273 -7.76 2.35 22.23
CA PRO A 273 -8.35 1.04 22.48
C PRO A 273 -7.48 -0.08 21.90
N MET A 274 -7.20 -1.12 22.69
CA MET A 274 -6.30 -2.21 22.31
C MET A 274 -7.02 -3.50 21.89
N ASP A 275 -8.35 -3.58 22.03
CA ASP A 275 -9.11 -4.83 21.91
C ASP A 275 -9.03 -5.50 20.53
N SER A 276 -8.86 -4.71 19.48
CA SER A 276 -8.77 -5.19 18.09
C SER A 276 -7.36 -5.13 17.50
N ILE A 277 -6.37 -4.72 18.29
CA ILE A 277 -4.99 -4.56 17.82
C ILE A 277 -4.25 -5.90 17.93
N GLN A 278 -3.84 -6.44 16.77
CA GLN A 278 -3.04 -7.65 16.71
C GLN A 278 -1.55 -7.28 16.83
N ILE A 279 -0.97 -7.55 18.01
CA ILE A 279 0.45 -7.32 18.27
C ILE A 279 1.24 -8.59 17.96
N PRO A 280 2.27 -8.54 17.11
CA PRO A 280 3.14 -9.68 16.86
C PRO A 280 3.88 -10.15 18.12
N GLU A 281 4.03 -11.47 18.28
CA GLU A 281 4.66 -12.09 19.45
C GLU A 281 6.09 -11.58 19.70
N CYS A 282 6.85 -11.30 18.64
CA CYS A 282 8.21 -10.75 18.77
C CYS A 282 8.24 -9.37 19.44
N ILE A 283 7.19 -8.56 19.27
CA ILE A 283 7.06 -7.24 19.89
C ILE A 283 6.61 -7.38 21.35
N ILE A 284 5.70 -8.31 21.65
CA ILE A 284 5.30 -8.62 23.03
C ILE A 284 6.51 -9.09 23.83
N LYS A 285 7.31 -9.99 23.27
CA LYS A 285 8.54 -10.47 23.89
C LYS A 285 9.53 -9.33 24.15
N LEU A 286 9.74 -8.45 23.16
CA LEU A 286 10.63 -7.29 23.31
C LEU A 286 10.14 -6.33 24.40
N ASP A 287 8.83 -6.02 24.44
CA ASP A 287 8.26 -5.15 25.48
C ASP A 287 8.55 -5.72 26.88
N LYS A 288 8.39 -7.03 27.06
CA LYS A 288 8.72 -7.72 28.31
C LYS A 288 10.21 -7.63 28.64
N GLU A 289 11.09 -7.94 27.69
CA GLU A 289 12.54 -7.86 27.87
C GLU A 289 12.99 -6.43 28.25
N LEU A 290 12.40 -5.40 27.63
CA LEU A 290 12.68 -4.00 27.96
C LEU A 290 12.16 -3.60 29.35
N LYS A 291 10.98 -4.09 29.75
CA LYS A 291 10.43 -3.87 31.09
C LYS A 291 11.32 -4.50 32.17
N GLU A 292 11.71 -5.76 32.00
CA GLU A 292 12.62 -6.47 32.90
C GLU A 292 13.98 -5.76 32.99
N ALA A 293 14.54 -5.32 31.86
CA ALA A 293 15.79 -4.56 31.85
C ALA A 293 15.68 -3.21 32.57
N ALA A 294 14.55 -2.51 32.43
CA ALA A 294 14.30 -1.25 33.11
C ALA A 294 14.13 -1.43 34.62
N GLU A 295 13.44 -2.49 35.06
CA GLU A 295 13.30 -2.85 36.47
C GLU A 295 14.64 -3.23 37.11
N ASN A 296 15.42 -4.09 36.44
CA ASN A 296 16.76 -4.46 36.88
C ASN A 296 17.68 -3.23 36.98
N SER A 297 17.58 -2.30 36.05
CA SER A 297 18.34 -1.04 36.10
C SER A 297 17.95 -0.17 37.29
N LYS A 298 16.65 -0.08 37.61
CA LYS A 298 16.15 0.63 38.79
C LYS A 298 16.66 -0.02 40.08
N ILE A 299 16.59 -1.34 40.19
CA ILE A 299 17.09 -2.09 41.35
C ILE A 299 18.60 -1.87 41.51
N ASN A 300 19.37 -1.99 40.43
CA ASN A 300 20.81 -1.76 40.46
C ASN A 300 21.16 -0.33 40.89
N SER A 301 20.44 0.68 40.39
CA SER A 301 20.64 2.07 40.80
C SER A 301 20.30 2.31 42.28
N PHE A 302 19.29 1.61 42.80
CA PHE A 302 18.91 1.67 44.22
C PHE A 302 19.96 0.98 45.11
N LEU A 303 20.48 -0.18 44.69
CA LEU A 303 21.51 -0.92 45.41
C LEU A 303 22.87 -0.21 45.40
N GLN A 304 23.19 0.54 44.33
CA GLN A 304 24.42 1.31 44.21
C GLN A 304 24.41 2.66 44.93
N GLY A 305 23.33 3.00 45.67
CA GLY A 305 23.25 4.04 46.69
C GLY A 305 24.12 5.28 46.49
N THR A 306 23.50 6.41 46.18
CA THR A 306 24.06 7.77 46.30
C THR A 306 25.03 7.86 47.48
N GLU A 307 26.34 7.96 47.24
CA GLU A 307 27.27 8.35 48.29
C GLU A 307 26.86 9.75 48.77
N PRO A 308 26.52 9.95 50.05
CA PRO A 308 26.45 11.29 50.60
C PRO A 308 27.89 11.81 50.61
N THR A 309 28.18 12.80 49.79
CA THR A 309 29.37 13.63 49.96
C THR A 309 29.35 14.23 51.35
N ALA A 310 30.06 13.58 52.27
CA ALA A 310 30.24 14.02 53.64
C ALA A 310 31.13 15.28 53.66
N VAL A 311 30.46 16.42 53.83
CA VAL A 311 30.81 17.53 54.72
C VAL A 311 32.30 17.70 55.10
N SER A 312 32.91 18.80 54.65
CA SER A 312 33.91 19.53 55.44
C SER A 312 33.35 20.89 55.89
N ARG A 313 33.11 20.98 57.21
CA ARG A 313 32.74 22.15 58.05
C ARG A 313 33.90 23.18 58.14
N PRO A 314 33.79 24.28 58.94
CA PRO A 314 32.79 25.34 58.97
C PRO A 314 33.46 26.75 58.92
N ASP A 315 32.62 27.79 58.92
CA ASP A 315 32.96 29.21 59.13
C ASP A 315 34.05 29.48 60.19
N ARG A 316 35.02 30.33 59.83
CA ARG A 316 35.84 31.08 60.79
C ARG A 316 35.96 32.53 60.32
N LYS A 317 35.07 33.38 60.84
CA LYS A 317 35.32 34.82 60.95
C LYS A 317 36.12 35.05 62.23
N ASP A 318 37.29 35.66 62.11
CA ASP A 318 37.83 36.55 63.14
C ASP A 318 38.76 37.60 62.51
N GLN A 319 38.69 38.79 63.11
CA GLN A 319 39.24 40.08 62.69
C GLN A 319 40.74 40.22 62.90
N ALA A 320 41.35 41.13 62.12
CA ALA A 320 42.48 42.05 62.39
C ALA A 320 43.25 42.22 61.06
N GLY A 321 43.54 43.40 60.52
CA GLY A 321 43.98 44.64 61.15
C GLY A 321 45.48 44.83 60.84
N ALA A 322 45.83 45.98 60.22
CA ALA A 322 47.19 46.48 59.93
C ALA A 322 47.98 45.75 58.81
N SER A 323 48.90 46.33 58.04
CA SER A 323 49.33 47.70 57.67
C SER A 323 50.57 47.49 56.78
N SER A 324 50.84 48.37 55.81
CA SER A 324 52.13 48.60 55.10
C SER A 324 52.72 47.42 54.28
N SER A 325 53.32 47.58 53.10
CA SER A 325 53.92 48.72 52.37
C SER A 325 53.74 48.54 50.87
#